data_AF-X1D7S7-F1
#
_entry.id   AF-X1D7S7-F1
#
_cell.length_a   1.000
_cell.length_b   1.000
_cell.length_c   1.000
_cell.angle_alpha   90.00
_cell.angle_beta   90.00
_cell.angle_gamma   90.00
#
_symmetry.space_group_name_H-M   'P 1'
#
loop_
_entity.id
_entity.type
_entity.pdbx_description
1 polymer ?
#
loop_
_entity_poly.entity_id
_entity_poly.type
_entity_poly.pdbx_seq_one_letter_code
_entity_poly.pdbx_strand_id
1 'polypeptide(L)' 'MVSEEDELVLISQNGIVIRVPVKEIRHTGRYSRGVRTMNLAPEDKVASVALVSSENVDLS' A
#
# COMPACT_ATOMS: atom_id res chain seq x y z
N MET A 1 -7.34 10.57 8.45
CA MET A 1 -7.49 9.28 9.15
C MET A 1 -7.47 8.20 8.08
N VAL A 2 -6.96 7.00 8.35
CA VAL A 2 -6.99 5.89 7.38
C VAL A 2 -8.15 4.98 7.78
N SER A 3 -9.00 4.61 6.83
CA SER A 3 -10.15 3.75 7.05
C SER A 3 -9.87 2.31 6.61
N GLU A 4 -10.66 1.34 7.10
CA GLU A 4 -10.51 -0.07 6.73
C GLU A 4 -10.89 -0.34 5.27
N GLU A 5 -11.71 0.53 4.68
CA GLU A 5 -12.14 0.50 3.29
C GLU A 5 -11.12 1.13 2.33
N ASP A 6 -10.09 1.80 2.85
CA ASP A 6 -9.04 2.38 2.02
C ASP A 6 -8.13 1.29 1.43
N GLU A 7 -7.44 1.63 0.35
CA GLU A 7 -6.44 0.78 -0.26
C GLU A 7 -5.08 1.49 -0.33
N LEU A 8 -4.00 0.72 -0.14
CA LEU A 8 -2.66 1.16 -0.46
C LEU A 8 -2.26 0.66 -1.84
N VAL A 9 -1.80 1.58 -2.67
CA VAL A 9 -1.21 1.28 -3.97
C VAL A 9 0.30 1.43 -3.85
N LEU A 10 1.04 0.37 -4.19
CA LEU A 10 2.50 0.36 -4.24
C LEU A 10 2.95 0.19 -5.68
N ILE A 11 3.93 0.99 -6.09
CA ILE A 11 4.52 0.95 -7.43
C ILE A 11 6.01 0.68 -7.29
N SER A 12 6.52 -0.35 -7.95
CA SER A 12 7.95 -0.65 -8.01
C SER A 12 8.66 0.12 -9.13
N GLN A 13 9.98 0.21 -9.07
CA GLN A 13 10.78 0.88 -10.11
C GLN A 13 10.66 0.18 -11.47
N ASN A 14 10.40 -1.12 -11.46
CA ASN A 14 10.15 -1.91 -12.67
C ASN A 14 8.70 -1.81 -13.18
N GLY A 15 7.87 -0.93 -12.60
CA GLY A 15 6.50 -0.68 -13.04
C GLY A 15 5.47 -1.71 -12.53
N ILE A 16 5.83 -2.54 -11.55
CA ILE A 16 4.88 -3.47 -10.92
C ILE A 16 3.99 -2.68 -9.97
N VAL A 17 2.67 -2.79 -10.15
CA VAL A 17 1.67 -2.16 -9.31
C VAL A 17 0.94 -3.21 -8.48
N ILE A 18 0.86 -3.00 -7.17
CA ILE A 18 0.09 -3.85 -6.24
C ILE A 18 -0.87 -2.97 -5.46
N ARG A 19 -2.12 -3.43 -5.31
CA ARG A 19 -3.14 -2.84 -4.44
C ARG A 19 -3.34 -3.75 -3.24
N VAL A 20 -3.32 -3.18 -2.05
CA VAL A 20 -3.49 -3.90 -0.79
C VAL A 20 -4.59 -3.23 0.02
N PRO A 21 -5.71 -3.92 0.31
CA PRO A 21 -6.73 -3.40 1.21
C PRO A 21 -6.14 -3.12 2.59
N VAL A 22 -6.45 -1.97 3.18
CA VAL A 22 -5.90 -1.59 4.50
C VAL A 22 -6.29 -2.61 5.57
N LYS A 23 -7.51 -3.17 5.51
CA LYS A 23 -7.99 -4.22 6.42
C LYS A 23 -7.12 -5.49 6.44
N GLU A 24 -6.35 -5.77 5.39
CA GLU A 24 -5.43 -6.93 5.34
C GLU A 24 -4.07 -6.63 5.98
N ILE A 25 -3.78 -5.36 6.24
CA ILE A 25 -2.53 -4.92 6.85
C ILE A 25 -2.67 -5.01 8.35
N ARG A 26 -1.87 -5.89 8.96
CA ARG A 26 -1.85 -6.04 10.42
C ARG A 26 -1.50 -4.71 11.10
N HIS A 27 -2.38 -4.25 11.98
CA HIS A 27 -2.09 -3.14 12.87
C HIS A 27 -0.90 -3.49 13.78
N THR A 28 0.10 -2.63 13.75
CA THR A 28 1.32 -2.79 14.54
C THR A 28 1.70 -1.49 15.22
N GLY A 29 2.28 -1.58 16.42
CA GLY A 29 2.69 -0.41 17.20
C GLY A 29 3.88 0.32 16.58
N ARG A 30 4.14 1.54 17.06
CA ARG A 30 5.23 2.40 16.57
C ARG A 30 6.63 1.77 16.76
N TYR A 31 6.79 0.92 17.78
CA TYR A 31 8.01 0.17 18.06
C TYR A 31 7.94 -1.23 17.44
N SER A 32 7.81 -1.30 16.11
CA SER A 32 7.77 -2.58 15.39
C SER A 32 8.53 -2.50 14.06
N ARG A 33 8.78 -3.67 13.45
CA ARG A 33 9.44 -3.76 12.12
C ARG A 33 8.46 -3.61 10.95
N GLY A 34 7.18 -3.36 11.21
CA GLY A 34 6.15 -3.34 10.17
C GLY A 34 5.79 -4.74 9.64
N VAL A 35 5.05 -4.76 8.54
CA VAL A 35 4.71 -5.97 7.78
C VAL A 35 5.13 -5.81 6.33
N ARG A 36 5.39 -6.92 5.64
CA ARG A 36 5.73 -6.91 4.22
C ARG A 36 4.46 -7.02 3.39
N THR A 37 4.17 -6.01 2.58
CA THR A 37 3.00 -5.96 1.68
C THR A 37 3.33 -6.28 0.22
N MET A 38 4.59 -6.15 -0.19
CA MET A 38 5.06 -6.40 -1.56
C MET A 38 6.30 -7.30 -1.56
N ASN A 39 6.26 -8.33 -2.41
CA ASN A 39 7.43 -9.15 -2.74
C ASN A 39 8.14 -8.57 -3.96
N LEU A 40 9.23 -7.85 -3.73
CA LEU A 40 10.08 -7.31 -4.79
C LEU A 40 11.02 -8.38 -5.35
N ALA A 41 11.25 -8.33 -6.66
CA ALA A 41 12.32 -9.09 -7.32
C ALA A 41 13.71 -8.60 -6.87
N PRO A 42 14.79 -9.38 -7.09
CA PRO A 42 16.14 -8.91 -6.83
C PRO A 42 16.41 -7.57 -7.53
N GLU A 43 17.09 -6.65 -6.84
CA GLU A 43 17.38 -5.27 -7.29
C GLU A 43 16.15 -4.36 -7.52
N ASP A 44 14.91 -4.86 -7.43
CA ASP A 44 13.72 -4.02 -7.51
C ASP A 44 13.46 -3.30 -6.18
N LYS A 45 12.89 -2.10 -6.26
CA LYS A 45 12.61 -1.22 -5.12
C LYS A 45 11.24 -0.59 -5.28
N VAL A 46 10.62 -0.26 -4.16
CA VAL A 46 9.40 0.57 -4.18
C VAL A 46 9.78 1.96 -4.67
N ALA A 47 9.14 2.42 -5.73
CA ALA A 47 9.30 3.75 -6.29
C ALA A 47 8.29 4.73 -5.69
N SER A 48 7.06 4.29 -5.44
CA SER A 48 5.99 5.14 -4.92
C SER A 48 4.96 4.35 -4.11
N VAL A 49 4.28 5.06 -3.20
CA VAL A 49 3.15 4.57 -2.41
C VAL A 49 2.07 5.65 -2.41
N ALA A 50 0.82 5.25 -2.62
CA ALA A 50 -0.35 6.13 -2.52
C ALA A 50 -1.44 5.47 -1.67
N LEU A 51 -2.17 6.29 -0.91
CA LEU A 51 -3.40 5.88 -0.25
C LEU A 51 -4.58 6.26 -1.15
N VAL A 52 -5.41 5.30 -1.49
CA VAL A 52 -6.65 5.50 -2.23
C VAL A 52 -7.78 5.37 -1.24
N SER A 53 -8.43 6.50 -0.95
CA SER A 53 -9.58 6.51 -0.06
C SER A 53 -10.82 6.01 -0.79
N SER A 54 -11.60 5.16 -0.12
CA SER A 54 -12.87 4.65 -0.64
C SER A 54 -13.89 5.77 -0.91
N GLU A 55 -13.78 6.88 -0.17
CA GLU A 55 -14.66 8.05 -0.29
C GLU A 55 -14.33 8.95 -1.50
N ASN A 56 -13.24 8.70 -2.22
CA ASN A 56 -12.81 9.50 -3.38
C ASN A 56 -12.77 8.66 -4.66
N VAL A 57 -13.91 8.10 -5.07
CA VAL A 57 -14.13 7.78 -6.49
C VAL A 57 -14.66 9.04 -7.15
N ASP A 58 -13.78 10.04 -7.32
CA ASP A 58 -14.09 11.18 -8.18
C ASP A 58 -13.94 10.73 -9.63
N LEU A 59 -15.03 10.22 -10.18
CA LEU A 59 -15.27 10.13 -11.62
C LEU A 59 -16.10 11.35 -12.05
N SER A 60 -15.57 12.55 -11.83
CA SER A 60 -16.06 13.78 -12.46
C SER A 60 -15.02 14.89 -12.53
#